data_AF-A0A3P6RRW8-F1
#
_entry.id   AF-A0A3P6RRW8-F1
#
_cell.length_a   1.000
_cell.length_b   1.000
_cell.length_c   1.000
_cell.angle_alpha   90.00
_cell.angle_beta   90.00
_cell.angle_gamma   90.00
#
_symmetry.space_group_name_H-M   'P 1'
#
loop_
_entity.id
_entity.type
_entity.pdbx_description
1 polymer ?
#
loop_
_entity_poly.entity_id
_entity_poly.type
_entity_poly.pdbx_seq_one_letter_code
_entity_poly.pdbx_strand_id
1 'polypeptide(L)'
;MEFSKISSTSDACINEESQPGHLLYECLDSCLLNSHLSDINGVKFPGAFGREPIGTVWKAWTAVSIFASSDLDLGKKIGLYREGATCLDAKSLEKALLLAFEKCTSWTESICSKSGVKKHAPVRSYDVQKLYDEALKAVKLEMALTEKSQWPRKHGPVAFLAPRCAGSLEKDGLRCGVMTKVIVQFSQLKGAREAEELPSLDHRLATRSEKKTKPLRVQ
;
A
#
# COMPACT_ATOMS: atom_id res chain seq x y z
N MET A 1 20.31 -30.82 34.79
CA MET A 1 19.77 -29.87 33.80
C MET A 1 20.88 -29.65 32.78
N GLU A 2 20.83 -30.41 31.69
CA GLU A 2 21.88 -30.42 30.68
C GLU A 2 21.70 -29.27 29.69
N PHE A 3 22.72 -28.42 29.62
CA PHE A 3 22.87 -27.45 28.54
C PHE A 3 23.41 -28.19 27.31
N SER A 4 22.54 -28.39 26.32
CA SER A 4 22.97 -28.94 25.04
C SER A 4 23.74 -27.87 24.27
N LYS A 5 25.06 -28.07 24.14
CA LYS A 5 25.90 -27.43 23.13
C LYS A 5 25.33 -27.78 21.75
N ILE A 6 24.80 -26.79 21.02
CA ILE A 6 24.45 -26.99 19.62
C ILE A 6 25.75 -26.85 18.81
N SER A 7 26.22 -28.02 18.36
CA SER A 7 27.27 -28.20 17.40
C SER A 7 26.92 -27.53 16.07
N SER A 8 27.89 -26.79 15.54
CA SER A 8 27.99 -26.42 14.13
C SER A 8 27.63 -27.61 13.22
N THR A 9 26.59 -27.46 12.43
CA THR A 9 26.32 -28.27 11.25
C THR A 9 26.06 -27.30 10.11
N SER A 10 26.86 -27.42 9.05
CA SER A 10 26.73 -26.73 7.76
C SER A 10 25.28 -26.40 7.43
N ASP A 11 24.92 -25.11 7.56
CA ASP A 11 23.61 -24.61 7.19
C ASP A 11 23.39 -24.88 5.69
N ALA A 12 22.30 -25.57 5.36
CA ALA A 12 21.88 -25.73 3.98
C ALA A 12 21.68 -24.34 3.37
N CYS A 13 22.53 -23.95 2.42
CA CYS A 13 22.42 -22.68 1.72
C CYS A 13 21.11 -22.67 0.92
N ILE A 14 20.19 -21.77 1.30
CA ILE A 14 18.97 -21.50 0.56
C ILE A 14 19.35 -20.59 -0.59
N ASN A 15 19.25 -21.10 -1.81
CA ASN A 15 19.74 -20.42 -3.02
C ASN A 15 18.61 -19.76 -3.82
N GLU A 16 17.35 -19.95 -3.43
CA GLU A 16 16.20 -19.39 -4.14
C GLU A 16 15.11 -18.92 -3.16
N GLU A 17 14.42 -17.81 -3.49
CA GLU A 17 13.27 -17.32 -2.72
C GLU A 17 12.01 -18.21 -2.80
N SER A 18 12.03 -19.20 -3.69
CA SER A 18 10.97 -20.18 -3.89
C SER A 18 11.07 -21.32 -2.88
N GLN A 19 12.26 -21.54 -2.31
CA GLN A 19 12.57 -22.66 -1.44
C GLN A 19 11.89 -22.51 -0.07
N PRO A 20 11.48 -23.63 0.55
CA PRO A 20 10.98 -23.60 1.91
C PRO A 20 12.08 -23.05 2.86
N GLY A 21 11.76 -22.01 3.63
CA GLY A 21 12.74 -21.32 4.47
C GLY A 21 13.31 -20.03 3.86
N HIS A 22 12.79 -19.56 2.74
CA HIS A 22 13.27 -18.38 2.00
C HIS A 22 13.34 -17.07 2.79
N LEU A 23 12.80 -16.96 3.99
CA LEU A 23 13.06 -15.81 4.87
C LEU A 23 14.55 -15.64 5.23
N LEU A 24 15.34 -16.71 5.16
CA LEU A 24 16.80 -16.71 5.32
C LEU A 24 17.56 -16.52 4.00
N TYR A 25 16.87 -16.36 2.87
CA TYR A 25 17.50 -16.16 1.57
C TYR A 25 18.25 -14.83 1.54
N GLU A 26 19.52 -14.89 1.15
CA GLU A 26 20.35 -13.74 0.82
C GLU A 26 20.33 -13.56 -0.71
N CYS A 27 19.87 -12.38 -1.14
CA CYS A 27 19.82 -12.06 -2.56
C CYS A 27 21.25 -12.04 -3.15
N LEU A 28 21.43 -12.64 -4.34
CA LEU A 28 22.71 -12.66 -5.07
C LEU A 28 23.28 -11.26 -5.31
N ASP A 29 22.41 -10.30 -5.64
CA ASP A 29 22.79 -8.89 -5.85
C ASP A 29 23.06 -8.15 -4.52
N SER A 30 22.98 -8.86 -3.39
CA SER A 30 23.24 -8.31 -2.05
C SER A 30 22.35 -7.10 -1.71
N CYS A 31 21.15 -7.00 -2.31
CA CYS A 31 20.25 -5.85 -2.15
C CYS A 31 19.96 -5.54 -0.67
N LEU A 32 19.64 -6.58 0.11
CA LEU A 32 19.36 -6.45 1.54
C LEU A 32 20.62 -6.34 2.40
N LEU A 33 21.77 -6.87 1.94
CA LEU A 33 23.06 -6.64 2.60
C LEU A 33 23.50 -5.17 2.48
N ASN A 34 23.16 -4.52 1.36
CA ASN A 34 23.43 -3.09 1.13
C ASN A 34 22.36 -2.16 1.75
N SER A 35 21.30 -2.72 2.33
CA SER A 35 20.25 -1.98 3.03
C SER A 35 20.44 -2.04 4.53
N HIS A 36 20.05 -0.98 5.24
CA HIS A 36 20.28 -0.83 6.68
C HIS A 36 18.97 -0.95 7.47
N LEU A 37 19.07 -1.34 8.75
CA LEU A 37 17.90 -1.39 9.64
C LEU A 37 17.18 -0.03 9.73
N SER A 38 17.91 1.09 9.65
CA SER A 38 17.33 2.44 9.63
C SER A 38 16.42 2.71 8.44
N ASP A 39 16.53 1.93 7.36
CA ASP A 39 15.71 2.09 6.16
C ASP A 39 14.30 1.51 6.34
N ILE A 40 14.07 0.72 7.40
CA ILE A 40 12.75 0.14 7.69
C ILE A 40 11.82 1.22 8.26
N ASN A 41 10.80 1.56 7.48
CA ASN A 41 9.82 2.57 7.86
C ASN A 41 9.02 2.19 9.13
N GLY A 42 8.75 3.19 9.97
CA GLY A 42 7.91 3.03 11.16
C GLY A 42 8.57 2.33 12.34
N VAL A 43 9.90 2.24 12.38
CA VAL A 43 10.67 1.71 13.51
C VAL A 43 11.88 2.61 13.75
N LYS A 44 12.20 2.90 15.01
CA LYS A 44 13.38 3.70 15.37
C LYS A 44 14.47 2.79 15.91
N PHE A 45 15.54 2.65 15.15
CA PHE A 45 16.72 1.92 15.58
C PHE A 45 17.75 2.86 16.20
N PRO A 46 18.35 2.50 17.34
CA PRO A 46 19.35 3.33 18.01
C PRO A 46 20.69 3.30 17.26
N GLY A 47 21.21 4.48 16.90
CA GLY A 47 22.61 4.71 16.51
C GLY A 47 23.22 3.63 15.62
N ALA A 48 24.20 2.90 16.16
CA ALA A 48 24.96 1.87 15.45
C ALA A 48 24.08 0.73 14.90
N PHE A 49 23.02 0.34 15.63
CA PHE A 49 22.10 -0.71 15.17
C PHE A 49 21.33 -0.29 13.93
N GLY A 50 20.98 1.00 13.81
CA GLY A 50 20.35 1.51 12.60
C GLY A 50 21.24 1.34 11.36
N ARG A 51 22.57 1.38 11.53
CA ARG A 51 23.54 1.22 10.43
C ARG A 51 23.92 -0.23 10.16
N GLU A 52 23.38 -1.19 10.89
CA GLU A 52 23.67 -2.59 10.61
C GLU A 52 23.00 -3.02 9.30
N PRO A 53 23.71 -3.78 8.45
CA PRO A 53 23.13 -4.34 7.25
C PRO A 53 22.07 -5.40 7.60
N ILE A 54 21.02 -5.46 6.80
CA ILE A 54 19.91 -6.40 7.01
C ILE A 54 20.29 -7.81 6.58
N GLY A 55 20.83 -7.97 5.38
CA GLY A 55 21.18 -9.25 4.78
C GLY A 55 19.99 -10.13 4.40
N THR A 56 19.12 -10.47 5.35
CA THR A 56 17.96 -11.35 5.16
C THR A 56 16.68 -10.72 5.72
N VAL A 57 15.54 -11.11 5.16
CA VAL A 57 14.23 -10.73 5.70
C VAL A 57 14.05 -11.24 7.12
N TRP A 58 14.60 -12.41 7.47
CA TRP A 58 14.58 -12.94 8.83
C TRP A 58 15.30 -12.03 9.84
N LYS A 59 16.49 -11.53 9.51
CA LYS A 59 17.23 -10.61 10.39
C LYS A 59 16.49 -9.29 10.54
N ALA A 60 15.96 -8.73 9.45
CA ALA A 60 15.11 -7.53 9.52
C ALA A 60 13.89 -7.77 10.42
N TRP A 61 13.16 -8.87 10.21
CA TRP A 61 11.97 -9.19 10.98
C TRP A 61 12.26 -9.31 12.48
N THR A 62 13.31 -10.05 12.84
CA THR A 62 13.72 -10.22 14.24
C THR A 62 14.15 -8.90 14.88
N ALA A 63 14.85 -8.04 14.13
CA ALA A 63 15.20 -6.72 14.64
C ALA A 63 13.96 -5.85 14.84
N VAL A 64 13.08 -5.79 13.85
CA VAL A 64 11.87 -4.97 13.89
C VAL A 64 10.95 -5.38 15.03
N SER A 65 10.74 -6.66 15.26
CA SER A 65 9.84 -7.14 16.31
C SER A 65 10.29 -6.75 17.71
N ILE A 66 11.60 -6.74 17.96
CA ILE A 66 12.15 -6.27 19.24
C ILE A 66 12.04 -4.75 19.35
N PHE A 67 12.50 -4.02 18.32
CA PHE A 67 12.60 -2.57 18.41
C PHE A 67 11.26 -1.83 18.26
N ALA A 68 10.28 -2.44 17.58
CA ALA A 68 8.92 -1.91 17.44
C ALA A 68 8.05 -2.11 18.68
N SER A 69 8.41 -3.04 19.59
CA SER A 69 7.64 -3.28 20.82
C SER A 69 7.60 -2.03 21.71
N SER A 70 6.41 -1.57 22.09
CA SER A 70 6.23 -0.43 23.00
C SER A 70 6.53 -0.78 24.46
N ASP A 71 6.48 -2.06 24.81
CA ASP A 71 6.43 -2.52 26.20
C ASP A 71 7.82 -2.71 26.81
N LEU A 72 8.86 -2.56 25.98
CA LEU A 72 10.25 -2.74 26.36
C LEU A 72 11.00 -1.41 26.33
N ASP A 73 11.78 -1.16 27.39
CA ASP A 73 12.75 -0.07 27.39
C ASP A 73 13.90 -0.36 26.42
N LEU A 74 14.61 0.70 26.02
CA LEU A 74 15.68 0.60 25.03
C LEU A 74 16.83 -0.33 25.48
N GLY A 75 17.14 -0.36 26.78
CA GLY A 75 18.19 -1.23 27.33
C GLY A 75 17.85 -2.70 27.15
N LYS A 76 16.61 -3.09 27.49
CA LYS A 76 16.11 -4.46 27.26
C LYS A 76 16.06 -4.84 25.79
N LYS A 77 15.61 -3.92 24.91
CA LYS A 77 15.61 -4.15 23.46
C LYS A 77 17.00 -4.47 22.93
N ILE A 78 18.00 -3.69 23.35
CA ILE A 78 19.40 -3.90 22.97
C ILE A 78 19.92 -5.24 23.51
N GLY A 79 19.61 -5.58 24.77
CA GLY A 79 19.97 -6.87 25.36
C GLY A 79 19.42 -8.05 24.57
N LEU A 80 18.11 -8.07 24.35
CA LEU A 80 17.42 -9.11 23.58
C LEU A 80 17.96 -9.27 22.17
N TYR A 81 18.23 -8.15 21.48
CA TYR A 81 18.78 -8.19 20.12
C TYR A 81 20.19 -8.80 20.09
N ARG A 82 21.05 -8.44 21.06
CA ARG A 82 22.41 -8.99 21.17
C ARG A 82 22.43 -10.47 21.57
N GLU A 83 21.49 -10.89 22.41
CA GLU A 83 21.31 -12.28 22.81
C GLU A 83 20.73 -13.15 21.68
N GLY A 84 20.29 -12.54 20.58
CA GLY A 84 19.66 -13.25 19.46
C GLY A 84 18.26 -13.77 19.80
N ALA A 85 17.58 -13.14 20.76
CA ALA A 85 16.20 -13.48 21.09
C ALA A 85 15.29 -13.24 19.88
N THR A 86 14.29 -14.09 19.70
CA THR A 86 13.33 -13.97 18.59
C THR A 86 11.93 -13.70 19.14
N CYS A 87 11.44 -12.49 18.94
CA CYS A 87 10.03 -12.17 19.08
C CYS A 87 9.44 -12.18 17.66
N LEU A 88 8.40 -12.96 17.38
CA LEU A 88 7.87 -13.07 16.02
C LEU A 88 6.42 -12.59 16.01
N ASP A 89 6.14 -11.57 15.20
CA ASP A 89 4.80 -11.02 15.00
C ASP A 89 4.59 -10.60 13.54
N ALA A 90 3.34 -10.66 13.06
CA ALA A 90 3.02 -10.42 11.66
C ALA A 90 3.26 -8.95 11.24
N LYS A 91 2.99 -7.97 12.11
CA LYS A 91 3.15 -6.54 11.80
C LYS A 91 4.61 -6.14 11.58
N SER A 92 5.50 -6.76 12.33
CA SER A 92 6.94 -6.56 12.16
C SER A 92 7.45 -7.20 10.87
N LEU A 93 6.89 -8.35 10.49
CA LEU A 93 7.21 -9.01 9.23
C LEU A 93 6.73 -8.21 8.03
N GLU A 94 5.53 -7.63 8.11
CA GLU A 94 4.98 -6.73 7.10
C GLU A 94 5.95 -5.60 6.76
N LYS A 95 6.51 -4.92 7.77
CA LYS A 95 7.49 -3.85 7.58
C LYS A 95 8.78 -4.35 6.91
N ALA A 96 9.27 -5.52 7.31
CA ALA A 96 10.46 -6.13 6.71
C ALA A 96 10.22 -6.51 5.24
N LEU A 97 9.02 -7.02 4.91
CA LEU A 97 8.63 -7.37 3.56
C LEU A 97 8.41 -6.14 2.67
N LEU A 98 7.86 -5.05 3.20
CA LEU A 98 7.74 -3.79 2.46
C LEU A 98 9.12 -3.26 2.06
N LEU A 99 10.08 -3.25 2.98
CA LEU A 99 11.45 -2.87 2.63
C LEU A 99 12.05 -3.81 1.57
N ALA A 100 11.85 -5.11 1.72
CA ALA A 100 12.35 -6.09 0.73
C ALA A 100 11.72 -5.88 -0.65
N PHE A 101 10.42 -5.57 -0.71
CA PHE A 101 9.71 -5.23 -1.92
C PHE A 101 10.29 -3.98 -2.61
N GLU A 102 10.65 -2.96 -1.83
CA GLU A 102 11.23 -1.71 -2.35
C GLU A 102 12.68 -1.86 -2.81
N LYS A 103 13.46 -2.72 -2.15
CA LYS A 103 14.92 -2.77 -2.32
C LYS A 103 15.40 -3.94 -3.18
N CYS A 104 14.64 -5.01 -3.33
CA CYS A 104 15.11 -6.24 -3.95
C CYS A 104 14.10 -6.82 -4.95
N THR A 105 14.48 -6.84 -6.23
CA THR A 105 13.63 -7.32 -7.33
C THR A 105 13.19 -8.77 -7.15
N SER A 106 14.06 -9.67 -6.68
CA SER A 106 13.69 -11.07 -6.44
C SER A 106 12.62 -11.19 -5.34
N TRP A 107 12.70 -10.36 -4.30
CA TRP A 107 11.64 -10.27 -3.29
C TRP A 107 10.36 -9.63 -3.84
N THR A 108 10.47 -8.60 -4.68
CA THR A 108 9.33 -7.99 -5.39
C THR A 108 8.57 -9.05 -6.20
N GLU A 109 9.28 -9.83 -7.02
CA GLU A 109 8.71 -10.89 -7.85
C GLU A 109 8.06 -11.98 -6.99
N SER A 110 8.73 -12.42 -5.92
CA SER A 110 8.21 -13.40 -4.97
C SER A 110 6.91 -12.95 -4.29
N ILE A 111 6.86 -11.70 -3.82
CA ILE A 111 5.68 -11.12 -3.14
C ILE A 111 4.51 -10.96 -4.13
N CYS A 112 4.79 -10.45 -5.34
CA CYS A 112 3.78 -10.28 -6.37
C CYS A 112 3.19 -11.61 -6.84
N SER A 113 4.04 -12.61 -7.05
CA SER A 113 3.64 -13.90 -7.64
C SER A 113 2.85 -14.80 -6.67
N LYS A 114 3.18 -14.78 -5.37
CA LYS A 114 2.56 -15.69 -4.39
C LYS A 114 1.22 -15.15 -3.91
N SER A 115 0.11 -15.89 -4.09
CA SER A 115 -1.20 -15.51 -3.54
C SER A 115 -1.32 -15.72 -2.03
N GLY A 116 -0.44 -16.55 -1.44
CA GLY A 116 -0.41 -16.89 -0.03
C GLY A 116 0.62 -17.99 0.24
N VAL A 117 0.77 -18.35 1.52
CA VAL A 117 1.79 -19.31 1.97
C VAL A 117 1.11 -20.64 2.30
N LYS A 118 1.02 -21.53 1.31
CA LYS A 118 0.32 -22.83 1.48
C LYS A 118 1.07 -23.83 2.37
N LYS A 119 2.39 -23.87 2.26
CA LYS A 119 3.30 -24.68 3.08
C LYS A 119 4.63 -23.95 3.18
N HIS A 120 5.17 -23.85 4.38
CA HIS A 120 6.49 -23.27 4.62
C HIS A 120 7.25 -24.17 5.60
N ALA A 121 8.54 -24.45 5.34
CA ALA A 121 9.33 -25.16 6.34
C ALA A 121 9.54 -24.28 7.58
N PRO A 122 9.65 -24.86 8.78
CA PRO A 122 9.98 -24.08 9.95
C PRO A 122 11.33 -23.38 9.75
N VAL A 123 11.40 -22.12 10.15
CA VAL A 123 12.64 -21.33 10.10
C VAL A 123 13.26 -21.35 11.48
N ARG A 124 14.45 -21.92 11.64
CA ARG A 124 15.12 -22.08 12.95
C ARG A 124 14.18 -22.69 14.02
N SER A 125 13.41 -23.71 13.61
CA SER A 125 12.41 -24.41 14.44
C SER A 125 11.12 -23.64 14.73
N TYR A 126 10.92 -22.43 14.19
CA TYR A 126 9.68 -21.68 14.32
C TYR A 126 8.73 -21.96 13.16
N ASP A 127 7.47 -22.31 13.48
CA ASP A 127 6.39 -22.33 12.49
C ASP A 127 5.88 -20.90 12.25
N VAL A 128 6.28 -20.35 11.11
CA VAL A 128 6.00 -18.96 10.72
C VAL A 128 4.91 -18.85 9.67
N GLN A 129 4.30 -19.96 9.26
CA GLN A 129 3.39 -19.97 8.12
C GLN A 129 2.22 -19.02 8.30
N LYS A 130 1.58 -19.02 9.48
CA LYS A 130 0.43 -18.15 9.76
C LYS A 130 0.82 -16.67 9.77
N LEU A 131 1.91 -16.34 10.47
CA LEU A 131 2.42 -14.97 10.57
C LEU A 131 2.83 -14.43 9.20
N TYR A 132 3.42 -15.28 8.37
CA TYR A 132 3.86 -14.90 7.03
C TYR A 132 2.67 -14.71 6.07
N ASP A 133 1.66 -15.57 6.11
CA ASP A 133 0.46 -15.40 5.29
C ASP A 133 -0.32 -14.14 5.69
N GLU A 134 -0.43 -13.85 6.98
CA GLU A 134 -1.02 -12.61 7.50
C GLU A 134 -0.24 -11.37 7.05
N ALA A 135 1.09 -11.38 7.22
CA ALA A 135 1.95 -10.27 6.79
C ALA A 135 1.90 -10.06 5.28
N LEU A 136 1.92 -11.13 4.48
CA LEU A 136 1.86 -11.03 3.02
C LEU A 136 0.53 -10.43 2.53
N LYS A 137 -0.58 -10.77 3.18
CA LYS A 137 -1.89 -10.14 2.91
C LYS A 137 -1.88 -8.66 3.26
N ALA A 138 -1.29 -8.29 4.40
CA ALA A 138 -1.18 -6.89 4.82
C ALA A 138 -0.34 -6.07 3.83
N VAL A 139 0.83 -6.56 3.43
CA VAL A 139 1.70 -5.92 2.42
C VAL A 139 0.95 -5.67 1.11
N LYS A 140 0.22 -6.66 0.61
CA LYS A 140 -0.55 -6.52 -0.63
C LYS A 140 -1.68 -5.50 -0.52
N LEU A 141 -2.31 -5.43 0.65
CA LEU A 141 -3.34 -4.44 0.93
C LEU A 141 -2.74 -3.03 0.96
N GLU A 142 -1.61 -2.83 1.64
CA GLU A 142 -0.90 -1.55 1.68
C GLU A 142 -0.44 -1.10 0.29
N MET A 143 0.09 -2.03 -0.53
CA MET A 143 0.44 -1.73 -1.92
C MET A 143 -0.79 -1.29 -2.74
N ALA A 144 -1.92 -1.98 -2.62
CA ALA A 144 -3.15 -1.61 -3.33
C ALA A 144 -3.72 -0.26 -2.86
N LEU A 145 -3.57 0.08 -1.58
CA LEU A 145 -3.96 1.39 -1.05
C LEU A 145 -3.02 2.51 -1.54
N THR A 146 -1.72 2.22 -1.60
CA THR A 146 -0.70 3.15 -2.09
C THR A 146 -0.90 3.45 -3.58
N GLU A 147 -1.20 2.43 -4.38
CA GLU A 147 -1.52 2.61 -5.80
C GLU A 147 -2.78 3.49 -6.00
N LYS A 148 -3.84 3.24 -5.21
CA LYS A 148 -5.06 4.04 -5.26
C LYS A 148 -4.85 5.49 -4.85
N SER A 149 -4.00 5.76 -3.87
CA SER A 149 -3.71 7.12 -3.41
C SER A 149 -2.86 7.91 -4.41
N GLN A 150 -2.01 7.20 -5.18
CA GLN A 150 -1.19 7.77 -6.25
C GLN A 150 -1.95 7.93 -7.58
N TRP A 151 -3.20 7.47 -7.67
CA TRP A 151 -3.97 7.58 -8.91
C TRP A 151 -4.13 9.07 -9.27
N PRO A 152 -3.63 9.54 -10.43
CA PRO A 152 -3.82 10.92 -10.84
C PRO A 152 -5.30 11.30 -10.76
N ARG A 153 -5.60 12.30 -9.91
CA ARG A 153 -6.92 12.94 -9.91
C ARG A 153 -7.10 13.54 -11.29
N LYS A 154 -7.95 12.93 -12.11
CA LYS A 154 -8.27 13.42 -13.44
C LYS A 154 -8.94 14.79 -13.28
N HIS A 155 -8.20 15.85 -13.58
CA HIS A 155 -8.73 17.20 -13.67
C HIS A 155 -9.24 17.44 -15.10
N GLY A 156 -10.43 18.02 -15.21
CA GLY A 156 -11.07 18.34 -16.48
C GLY A 156 -12.29 17.47 -16.81
N PRO A 157 -12.97 17.75 -17.94
CA PRO A 157 -14.18 17.06 -18.34
C PRO A 157 -13.92 15.56 -18.53
N VAL A 158 -14.75 14.74 -17.89
CA VAL A 158 -14.70 13.28 -18.02
C VAL A 158 -15.56 12.87 -19.21
N ALA A 159 -14.96 12.19 -20.18
CA ALA A 159 -15.66 11.66 -21.35
C ALA A 159 -15.92 10.16 -21.19
N PHE A 160 -17.10 9.72 -21.62
CA PHE A 160 -17.48 8.30 -21.70
C PHE A 160 -17.91 7.98 -23.13
N LEU A 161 -17.70 6.74 -23.56
CA LEU A 161 -18.31 6.25 -24.78
C LEU A 161 -19.82 6.17 -24.58
N ALA A 162 -20.56 6.83 -25.45
CA ALA A 162 -22.01 6.91 -25.35
C ALA A 162 -22.65 6.43 -26.66
N PRO A 163 -23.81 5.74 -26.58
CA PRO A 163 -24.59 5.41 -27.77
C PRO A 163 -25.09 6.69 -28.46
N ARG A 164 -25.42 6.62 -29.75
CA ARG A 164 -25.89 7.79 -30.53
C ARG A 164 -27.12 8.48 -29.92
N CYS A 165 -27.95 7.75 -29.17
CA CYS A 165 -29.11 8.33 -28.48
C CYS A 165 -28.73 9.30 -27.35
N ALA A 166 -27.49 9.30 -26.85
CA ALA A 166 -27.03 10.21 -25.81
C ALA A 166 -27.06 11.69 -26.23
N GLY A 167 -27.18 11.99 -27.54
CA GLY A 167 -27.38 13.36 -28.03
C GLY A 167 -28.62 14.05 -27.45
N SER A 168 -29.60 13.28 -26.94
CA SER A 168 -30.73 13.87 -26.20
C SER A 168 -30.32 14.54 -24.90
N LEU A 169 -29.23 14.09 -24.26
CA LEU A 169 -28.75 14.59 -22.97
C LEU A 169 -28.12 15.99 -23.07
N GLU A 170 -27.65 16.41 -24.26
CA GLU A 170 -27.18 17.78 -24.47
C GLU A 170 -28.31 18.80 -24.31
N LYS A 171 -29.55 18.40 -24.63
CA LYS A 171 -30.73 19.26 -24.55
C LYS A 171 -31.14 19.57 -23.11
N ASP A 172 -30.67 18.78 -22.15
CA ASP A 172 -30.97 18.99 -20.73
C ASP A 172 -30.20 20.16 -20.12
N GLY A 173 -29.16 20.68 -20.80
CA GLY A 173 -28.34 21.78 -20.33
C GLY A 173 -27.59 21.45 -19.04
N LEU A 174 -27.32 22.47 -18.21
CA LEU A 174 -26.68 22.27 -16.91
C LEU A 174 -27.70 21.70 -15.91
N ARG A 175 -27.59 20.40 -15.60
CA ARG A 175 -28.41 19.73 -14.57
C ARG A 175 -27.52 19.30 -13.41
N CYS A 176 -27.87 19.67 -12.18
CA CYS A 176 -27.13 19.29 -10.96
C CYS A 176 -25.62 19.64 -11.01
N GLY A 177 -25.25 20.72 -11.71
CA GLY A 177 -23.85 21.12 -11.88
C GLY A 177 -23.07 20.32 -12.93
N VAL A 178 -23.74 19.44 -13.69
CA VAL A 178 -23.14 18.67 -14.79
C VAL A 178 -23.68 19.18 -16.12
N MET A 179 -22.77 19.52 -17.04
CA MET A 179 -23.10 19.84 -18.43
C MET A 179 -22.65 18.70 -19.33
N THR A 180 -23.57 18.16 -20.13
CA THR A 180 -23.28 17.07 -21.05
C THR A 180 -23.10 17.63 -22.46
N LYS A 181 -21.97 17.33 -23.10
CA LYS A 181 -21.73 17.53 -24.53
C LYS A 181 -21.38 16.19 -25.17
N VAL A 182 -22.04 15.86 -26.27
CA VAL A 182 -21.83 14.65 -27.07
C VAL A 182 -20.93 15.01 -28.24
N ILE A 183 -19.75 14.40 -28.24
CA ILE A 183 -18.73 14.63 -29.24
C ILE A 183 -18.79 13.44 -30.21
N VAL A 184 -19.14 13.71 -31.46
CA VAL A 184 -19.17 12.70 -32.53
C VAL A 184 -17.92 12.74 -33.40
N GLN A 185 -17.18 13.85 -33.38
CA GLN A 185 -15.91 14.02 -34.10
C GLN A 185 -14.87 14.69 -33.20
N PHE A 186 -13.60 14.28 -33.34
CA PHE A 186 -12.51 14.79 -32.51
C PHE A 186 -12.32 16.31 -32.61
N SER A 187 -12.62 16.91 -33.76
CA SER A 187 -12.60 18.37 -33.98
C SER A 187 -13.51 19.15 -33.02
N GLN A 188 -14.59 18.54 -32.55
CA GLN A 188 -15.57 19.17 -31.65
C GLN A 188 -15.09 19.21 -30.19
N LEU A 189 -14.02 18.49 -29.85
CA LEU A 189 -13.47 18.41 -28.49
C LEU A 189 -12.95 19.76 -27.98
N LYS A 190 -12.41 20.60 -28.88
CA LYS A 190 -11.85 21.91 -28.51
C LYS A 190 -12.95 22.86 -27.99
N GLY A 191 -14.06 22.97 -28.70
CA GLY A 191 -15.22 23.79 -28.27
C GLY A 191 -16.00 23.19 -27.09
N ALA A 192 -15.76 21.93 -26.72
CA ALA A 192 -16.29 21.35 -25.49
C ALA A 192 -15.48 21.75 -24.25
N ARG A 193 -14.16 21.97 -24.40
CA ARG A 193 -13.25 22.43 -23.35
C ARG A 193 -13.37 23.93 -23.06
N GLU A 194 -13.60 24.74 -24.09
CA GLU A 194 -13.71 26.20 -23.97
C GLU A 194 -15.02 26.66 -23.28
N ALA A 195 -16.00 25.78 -23.10
CA ALA A 195 -17.23 26.09 -22.37
C ALA A 195 -17.05 26.11 -20.84
N GLU A 196 -15.82 25.95 -20.34
CA GLU A 196 -15.43 26.07 -18.93
C GLU A 196 -15.13 27.53 -18.50
N GLU A 197 -14.83 28.44 -19.45
CA GLU A 197 -14.52 29.85 -19.15
C GLU A 197 -15.70 30.77 -19.48
N LEU A 198 -16.59 31.06 -18.50
CA LEU A 198 -17.36 32.31 -18.31
C LEU A 198 -18.38 32.18 -17.13
N PRO A 199 -18.77 33.27 -16.44
CA PRO A 199 -18.18 33.74 -15.18
C PRO A 199 -19.01 33.39 -13.94
N SER A 200 -18.38 33.65 -12.79
CA SER A 200 -18.89 33.61 -11.43
C SER A 200 -20.33 34.15 -11.26
N LEU A 201 -21.10 33.41 -10.46
CA LEU A 201 -22.17 33.86 -9.56
C LEU A 201 -22.42 35.37 -9.54
N ASP A 202 -23.47 35.83 -10.22
CA ASP A 202 -24.37 36.85 -9.70
C ASP A 202 -25.71 36.85 -10.46
N HIS A 203 -26.79 37.13 -9.73
CA HIS A 203 -28.20 37.14 -10.14
C HIS A 203 -29.00 35.82 -10.13
N ARG A 204 -29.32 35.35 -8.92
CA ARG A 204 -30.65 34.75 -8.61
C ARG A 204 -31.17 35.19 -7.24
N LEU A 205 -31.28 36.50 -7.03
CA LEU A 205 -32.09 37.10 -5.95
C LEU A 205 -32.88 38.30 -6.52
N ALA A 206 -33.73 38.06 -7.51
CA ALA A 206 -34.84 38.95 -7.82
C ALA A 206 -35.90 38.10 -8.56
N THR A 207 -37.17 38.42 -8.35
CA THR A 207 -38.37 37.72 -8.86
C THR A 207 -38.78 36.42 -8.15
N ARG A 208 -39.16 36.55 -6.86
CA ARG A 208 -40.30 35.79 -6.31
C ARG A 208 -41.06 36.62 -5.28
N SER A 209 -41.70 37.70 -5.73
CA SER A 209 -42.83 38.29 -5.01
C SER A 209 -43.87 38.71 -6.04
N GLU A 210 -44.86 37.85 -6.25
CA GLU A 210 -46.21 38.22 -6.67
C GLU A 210 -47.09 36.97 -6.48
N LYS A 211 -47.57 36.78 -5.24
CA LYS A 211 -48.69 35.90 -4.95
C LYS A 211 -49.95 36.61 -5.46
N LYS A 212 -50.47 36.20 -6.61
CA LYS A 212 -51.80 36.60 -7.06
C LYS A 212 -52.82 35.55 -6.60
N THR A 213 -53.58 35.94 -5.59
CA THR A 213 -54.67 35.20 -4.95
C THR A 213 -55.77 34.87 -5.99
N LYS A 214 -56.17 33.60 -6.11
CA LYS A 214 -57.37 33.18 -6.84
C LYS A 214 -58.61 33.41 -5.95
N PRO A 215 -59.74 33.93 -6.46
CA PRO A 215 -60.99 33.93 -5.72
C PRO A 215 -61.67 32.56 -5.79
N LEU A 216 -62.08 32.03 -4.63
CA LEU A 216 -63.02 30.91 -4.54
C LEU A 216 -64.43 31.40 -4.86
N ARG A 217 -65.08 30.70 -5.79
CA ARG A 217 -66.50 30.80 -6.11
C ARG A 217 -67.25 29.95 -5.09
N VAL A 218 -68.11 30.58 -4.28
CA VAL A 218 -69.10 29.89 -3.45
C VAL A 218 -70.44 30.00 -4.18
N GLN A 219 -71.08 28.85 -4.39
CA GLN A 219 -72.48 28.73 -4.79
C GLN A 219 -73.38 28.90 -3.56
#